data_AF-A0A381TVE7-F1
#
_entry.id   AF-A0A381TVE7-F1
#
_cell.length_a   1.000
_cell.length_b   1.000
_cell.length_c   1.000
_cell.angle_alpha   90.00
_cell.angle_beta   90.00
_cell.angle_gamma   90.00
#
_symmetry.space_group_name_H-M   'P 1'
#
loop_
_entity.id
_entity.type
_entity.pdbx_description
1 polymer ?
#
loop_
_entity_poly.entity_id
_entity_poly.type
_entity_poly.pdbx_seq_one_letter_code
_entity_poly.pdbx_strand_id
1 'polypeptide(L)'
;MKYFTAIATLLGLNLVSVITLLYFSGIAKEIEKENKILEIQILKFSKQLKINEVEFTFHSQPSYLKKLQKIYFDTDNMDSFENTRINLIDFEKKELRNIYMVSSN
;
A
#
# COMPACT_ATOMS: atom_id res chain seq x y z
N MET A 1 34.41 -56.12 -8.96
CA MET A 1 34.68 -55.14 -10.04
C MET A 1 35.43 -53.94 -9.46
N LYS A 2 36.54 -53.50 -10.06
CA LYS A 2 37.45 -52.46 -9.52
C LYS A 2 36.81 -51.09 -9.27
N TYR A 3 35.64 -50.80 -9.86
CA TYR A 3 34.98 -49.48 -9.78
C TYR A 3 33.65 -49.47 -9.00
N PHE A 4 33.22 -50.62 -8.49
CA PHE A 4 31.91 -50.75 -7.87
C PHE A 4 31.73 -49.84 -6.64
N THR A 5 32.76 -49.73 -5.80
CA THR A 5 32.75 -48.86 -4.62
C THR A 5 32.65 -47.39 -4.99
N ALA A 6 33.43 -46.94 -5.97
CA ALA A 6 33.39 -45.56 -6.46
C ALA A 6 32.02 -45.18 -7.05
N ILE A 7 31.43 -46.10 -7.84
CA ILE A 7 30.08 -45.91 -8.40
C ILE A 7 29.05 -45.81 -7.29
N ALA A 8 29.07 -46.73 -6.31
CA ALA A 8 28.14 -46.72 -5.19
C ALA A 8 28.25 -45.45 -4.34
N THR A 9 29.48 -44.96 -4.08
CA THR A 9 29.69 -43.70 -3.34
C THR A 9 29.18 -42.49 -4.11
N LEU A 10 29.40 -42.43 -5.42
CA LEU A 10 28.91 -41.34 -6.26
C LEU A 10 27.38 -41.30 -6.28
N LEU A 11 26.75 -42.47 -6.33
CA LEU A 11 25.29 -42.61 -6.31
C LEU A 11 24.72 -42.16 -4.95
N GLY A 12 25.36 -42.57 -3.85
CA GLY A 12 25.00 -42.11 -2.50
C GLY A 12 25.11 -40.59 -2.33
N LEU A 13 26.20 -39.99 -2.80
CA LEU A 13 26.40 -38.53 -2.74
C LEU A 13 25.36 -37.76 -3.57
N ASN A 14 25.02 -38.25 -4.76
CA ASN A 14 23.96 -37.64 -5.57
C ASN A 14 22.61 -37.69 -4.85
N LEU A 15 22.30 -38.82 -4.20
CA LEU A 15 21.04 -39.00 -3.49
C LEU A 15 20.94 -38.04 -2.29
N VAL A 16 22.02 -37.91 -1.52
CA VAL A 16 22.12 -36.92 -0.43
C VAL A 16 21.97 -35.50 -0.98
N SER A 17 22.62 -35.17 -2.10
CA SER A 17 22.52 -33.85 -2.72
C SER A 17 21.10 -33.51 -3.17
N VAL A 18 20.35 -34.47 -3.71
CA VAL A 18 18.96 -34.23 -4.13
C VAL A 18 18.07 -34.00 -2.90
N ILE A 19 18.26 -34.78 -1.84
CA ILE A 19 17.48 -34.62 -0.60
C ILE A 19 17.75 -33.25 0.04
N THR A 20 19.00 -32.81 0.10
CA THR A 20 19.34 -31.50 0.67
C THR A 20 18.77 -30.36 -0.17
N LEU A 21 18.82 -30.45 -1.51
CA LEU A 21 18.22 -29.46 -2.39
C LEU A 21 16.70 -29.36 -2.20
N LEU A 22 16.00 -30.49 -2.06
CA LEU A 22 14.56 -30.50 -1.81
C LEU A 22 14.22 -29.87 -0.45
N TYR A 23 15.03 -30.14 0.58
CA TYR A 23 14.86 -29.55 1.91
C TYR A 23 15.00 -28.02 1.88
N PHE A 24 16.09 -27.51 1.30
CA PHE A 24 16.30 -26.06 1.20
C PHE A 24 15.29 -25.37 0.28
N SER A 25 14.84 -26.05 -0.78
CA SER A 25 13.79 -25.53 -1.67
C SER A 25 12.48 -25.30 -0.91
N GLY A 26 12.10 -26.21 0.00
CA GLY A 26 10.93 -26.04 0.86
C GLY A 26 11.02 -24.79 1.73
N ILE A 27 12.15 -24.63 2.43
CA ILE A 27 12.41 -23.47 3.31
C ILE A 27 12.43 -22.17 2.51
N ALA A 28 13.14 -22.14 1.38
CA ALA A 28 13.27 -20.95 0.55
C ALA A 28 11.90 -20.47 0.04
N LYS A 29 11.01 -21.40 -0.33
CA LYS A 29 9.67 -21.08 -0.82
C LYS A 29 8.77 -20.47 0.26
N GLU A 30 8.90 -20.93 1.50
CA GLU A 30 8.16 -20.36 2.63
C GLU A 30 8.65 -18.93 2.93
N ILE A 31 9.97 -18.73 2.98
CA ILE A 31 10.60 -17.41 3.16
C ILE A 31 10.19 -16.45 2.03
N GLU A 32 10.19 -16.90 0.77
CA GLU A 32 9.78 -16.09 -0.38
C GLU A 32 8.32 -15.61 -0.23
N LYS A 33 7.43 -16.51 0.21
CA LYS A 33 6.03 -16.17 0.44
C LYS A 33 5.87 -15.13 1.55
N GLU A 34 6.57 -15.30 2.68
CA GLU A 34 6.55 -14.36 3.79
C GLU A 34 7.09 -12.99 3.38
N ASN A 35 8.22 -12.96 2.67
CA ASN A 35 8.82 -11.73 2.17
C ASN A 35 7.87 -10.96 1.26
N LYS A 36 7.15 -11.65 0.36
CA LYS A 36 6.16 -11.01 -0.51
C LYS A 36 4.99 -10.41 0.27
N ILE A 37 4.55 -11.07 1.34
CA ILE A 37 3.50 -10.54 2.22
C ILE A 37 4.01 -9.29 2.95
N LEU A 38 5.21 -9.35 3.51
CA LEU A 38 5.85 -8.23 4.20
C LEU A 38 6.03 -7.02 3.29
N GLU A 39 6.45 -7.22 2.04
CA GLU A 39 6.61 -6.16 1.05
C GLU A 39 5.27 -5.42 0.79
N ILE A 40 4.19 -6.18 0.62
CA ILE A 40 2.84 -5.61 0.43
C ILE A 40 2.41 -4.82 1.68
N GLN A 41 2.68 -5.35 2.88
CA GLN A 41 2.35 -4.66 4.14
C GLN A 41 3.14 -3.37 4.31
N ILE A 42 4.45 -3.38 4.05
CA ILE A 42 5.31 -2.20 4.09
C ILE A 42 4.78 -1.14 3.13
N LEU A 43 4.43 -1.53 1.91
CA LEU A 43 3.90 -0.61 0.90
C LEU A 43 2.55 -0.01 1.34
N LYS A 44 1.68 -0.80 1.97
CA LYS A 44 0.43 -0.31 2.55
C LYS A 44 0.68 0.72 3.66
N PHE A 45 1.56 0.42 4.60
CA PHE A 45 1.88 1.34 5.70
C PHE A 45 2.58 2.61 5.20
N SER A 46 3.48 2.51 4.22
CA SER A 46 4.13 3.67 3.61
C SER A 46 3.13 4.61 2.96
N LYS A 47 2.11 4.08 2.26
CA LYS A 47 1.02 4.89 1.71
C LYS A 47 0.21 5.58 2.82
N GLN A 48 -0.12 4.85 3.88
CA GLN A 48 -0.86 5.41 5.01
C GLN A 48 -0.07 6.53 5.71
N LEU A 49 1.23 6.34 5.93
CA LEU A 49 2.09 7.34 6.55
C LEU A 49 2.13 8.64 5.73
N LYS A 50 2.24 8.55 4.40
CA LYS A 50 2.19 9.73 3.52
C LYS A 50 0.86 10.48 3.64
N ILE A 51 -0.26 9.75 3.70
CA ILE A 51 -1.58 10.37 3.89
C ILE A 51 -1.64 11.07 5.25
N ASN A 52 -1.19 10.39 6.31
CA ASN A 52 -1.18 10.94 7.66
C ASN A 52 -0.26 12.16 7.78
N GLU A 53 0.87 12.19 7.08
CA GLU A 53 1.79 13.33 7.04
C GLU A 53 1.14 14.55 6.38
N VAL A 54 0.44 14.33 5.26
CA VAL A 54 -0.32 15.38 4.57
C VAL A 54 -1.44 15.89 5.46
N GLU A 55 -2.22 14.99 6.07
CA GLU A 55 -3.29 15.33 7.01
C GLU A 55 -2.73 16.14 8.19
N PHE A 56 -1.67 15.65 8.84
CA PHE A 56 -1.01 16.35 9.94
C PHE A 56 -0.54 17.74 9.53
N THR A 57 0.10 17.87 8.37
CA THR A 57 0.58 19.16 7.85
C THR A 57 -0.58 20.14 7.70
N PHE A 58 -1.69 19.72 7.09
CA PHE A 58 -2.86 20.57 6.91
C PHE A 58 -3.55 20.88 8.25
N HIS A 59 -3.72 19.91 9.13
CA HIS A 59 -4.31 20.11 10.45
C HIS A 59 -3.43 20.97 11.39
N SER A 60 -2.12 21.03 11.15
CA SER A 60 -1.21 21.91 11.88
C SER A 60 -1.24 23.36 11.38
N GLN A 61 -1.77 23.62 10.17
CA GLN A 61 -1.87 24.95 9.60
C GLN A 61 -3.16 25.67 10.03
N PRO A 62 -3.07 26.77 10.80
CA PRO A 62 -4.27 27.50 11.26
C PRO A 62 -5.11 28.08 10.12
N SER A 63 -4.49 28.41 8.98
CA SER A 63 -5.18 28.91 7.78
C SER A 63 -6.08 27.86 7.15
N TYR A 64 -5.62 26.60 7.08
CA TYR A 64 -6.41 25.47 6.61
C TYR A 64 -7.55 25.16 7.58
N LEU A 65 -7.29 25.14 8.90
CA LEU A 65 -8.33 24.95 9.91
C LEU A 65 -9.42 26.03 9.85
N LYS A 66 -9.05 27.31 9.64
CA LYS A 66 -10.02 28.39 9.42
C LYS A 66 -10.85 28.19 8.15
N LYS A 67 -10.24 27.70 7.06
CA LYS A 67 -10.97 27.36 5.82
C LYS A 67 -11.94 26.19 6.05
N LEU A 68 -11.50 25.13 6.74
CA LEU A 68 -12.36 24.02 7.12
C LEU A 68 -13.53 24.50 7.99
N GLN A 69 -13.25 25.30 9.02
CA GLN A 69 -14.28 25.88 9.87
C GLN A 69 -15.30 26.65 9.03
N LYS A 70 -14.83 27.45 8.07
CA LYS A 70 -15.70 28.19 7.16
C LYS A 70 -16.53 27.28 6.25
N ILE A 71 -15.94 26.20 5.73
CA ILE A 71 -16.65 25.27 4.82
C ILE A 71 -17.72 24.47 5.57
N TYR A 72 -17.46 24.06 6.81
CA TYR A 72 -18.31 23.14 7.56
C TYR A 72 -19.27 23.81 8.55
N PHE A 73 -18.89 24.95 9.13
CA PHE A 73 -19.59 25.58 10.26
C PHE A 73 -20.04 27.02 10.00
N ASP A 74 -19.79 27.58 8.82
CA ASP A 74 -20.29 28.92 8.46
C ASP A 74 -21.79 28.83 8.11
N THR A 75 -22.63 29.01 9.13
CA THR A 75 -24.09 28.91 9.04
C THR A 75 -24.74 30.10 8.33
N ASP A 76 -24.00 31.22 8.19
CA ASP A 76 -24.50 32.48 7.66
C ASP A 76 -24.77 32.44 6.14
N ASN A 77 -24.29 31.40 5.45
CA ASN A 77 -24.44 31.22 4.00
C ASN A 77 -25.22 29.95 3.60
N MET A 78 -25.94 29.31 4.53
CA MET A 78 -26.62 28.01 4.29
C MET A 78 -27.54 28.00 3.05
N ASP A 79 -28.20 29.11 2.72
CA ASP A 79 -29.09 29.21 1.55
C ASP A 79 -28.33 29.18 0.20
N SER A 80 -27.01 29.40 0.19
CA SER A 80 -26.16 29.34 -1.01
C SER A 80 -25.40 28.01 -1.18
N PHE A 81 -25.45 27.13 -0.17
CA PHE A 81 -24.66 25.89 -0.13
C PHE A 81 -25.28 24.73 -0.91
N GLU A 82 -26.52 24.86 -1.40
CA GLU A 82 -27.23 23.79 -2.12
C GLU A 82 -26.48 23.28 -3.38
N ASN A 83 -25.52 24.06 -3.91
CA ASN A 83 -24.77 23.73 -5.14
C ASN A 83 -23.27 23.48 -4.96
N THR A 84 -22.71 23.59 -3.76
CA THR A 84 -21.25 23.44 -3.54
C THR A 84 -20.83 22.12 -2.91
N ARG A 85 -21.78 21.34 -2.39
CA ARG A 85 -21.55 19.99 -1.87
C ARG A 85 -22.18 18.97 -2.79
N ILE A 86 -21.36 18.11 -3.38
CA ILE A 86 -21.81 17.07 -4.29
C ILE A 86 -21.49 15.74 -3.62
N ASN A 87 -22.48 14.86 -3.48
CA ASN A 87 -22.25 13.49 -3.05
C ASN A 87 -21.34 12.81 -4.08
N LEU A 88 -20.44 11.91 -3.65
CA LEU A 88 -19.55 11.17 -4.55
C LEU A 88 -20.32 10.50 -5.70
N ILE A 89 -21.53 9.99 -5.43
CA ILE A 89 -22.41 9.35 -6.41
C ILE A 89 -22.93 10.34 -7.46
N ASP A 90 -23.13 11.60 -7.07
CA ASP A 90 -23.60 12.68 -7.95
C ASP A 90 -22.44 13.38 -8.66
N PHE A 91 -21.23 13.30 -8.11
CA PHE A 91 -19.99 13.80 -8.72
C PHE A 91 -19.63 13.02 -9.99
N GLU A 92 -19.81 11.69 -9.98
CA GLU A 92 -19.58 10.85 -11.16
C GLU A 92 -20.60 11.09 -12.30
N LYS A 93 -21.77 11.68 -11.99
CA LYS A 93 -22.87 11.85 -12.95
C LYS A 93 -22.97 13.24 -13.58
N LYS A 94 -22.33 14.26 -13.00
CA LYS A 94 -22.40 15.65 -13.49
C LYS A 94 -21.15 15.98 -14.31
N GLU A 95 -21.30 16.60 -15.48
CA GLU A 95 -20.20 17.32 -16.14
C GLU A 95 -19.86 18.57 -15.32
N LEU A 96 -18.93 18.43 -14.38
CA LEU A 96 -18.55 19.49 -13.46
C LEU A 96 -17.60 20.47 -14.15
N ARG A 97 -18.15 21.56 -14.69
CA ARG A 97 -17.38 22.59 -15.41
C ARG A 97 -16.54 23.51 -14.53
N ASN A 98 -16.74 23.53 -13.20
CA ASN A 98 -16.05 24.44 -12.27
C ASN A 98 -15.70 23.73 -10.95
N ILE A 99 -14.71 22.85 -10.96
CA ILE A 99 -14.15 22.27 -9.73
C ILE A 99 -12.95 23.13 -9.30
N TYR A 100 -13.09 23.83 -8.18
CA TYR A 100 -11.96 24.52 -7.55
C TYR A 100 -11.20 23.52 -6.67
N MET A 101 -10.08 23.00 -7.17
CA MET A 101 -9.14 22.26 -6.34
C MET A 101 -8.37 23.23 -5.42
N VAL A 102 -8.30 22.90 -4.14
CA VAL A 102 -7.50 23.65 -3.18
C VAL A 102 -6.04 23.22 -3.35
N SER A 103 -5.27 23.95 -4.15
CA SER A 103 -3.80 23.81 -4.14
C SER A 103 -3.19 24.65 -3.02
N SER A 104 -2.22 24.08 -2.31
CA SER A 104 -1.35 24.84 -1.41
C SER A 104 -0.34 25.61 -2.24
N ASN A 105 -0.17 26.90 -1.94
CA ASN A 105 1.09 27.61 -2.21
C ASN A 105 2.16 27.13 -1.22
#